data_AF-A0A2S8ZPB3-F1
#
_entry.id   AF-A0A2S8ZPB3-F1
#
_cell.length_a   1.000
_cell.length_b   1.000
_cell.length_c   1.000
_cell.angle_alpha   90.00
_cell.angle_beta   90.00
_cell.angle_gamma   90.00
#
_symmetry.space_group_name_H-M   'P 1'
#
loop_
_entity.id
_entity.type
_entity.pdbx_description
1 polymer ?
#
loop_
_entity_poly.entity_id
_entity_poly.type
_entity_poly.pdbx_seq_one_letter_code
_entity_poly.pdbx_strand_id
1 'polypeptide(L)'
;MKKIILLLNLLIVTLFYCQKKFDVVFEADYKLNYKLNKASNYKKTTTFALLINQDASFFKNMNKYIADSLEVEKVDVPLNESMKYVTDFRETIGTTSAKLYITTEINYIDYSYEEPNNINWKVKNEFKTILGFKCQKAETTKYGRTWTAWFTTDIPFQYGPYKFNGLPGLITELYDSKDDYHYTIYSFRKRKYTCKSANIATNAKKTTKEKIWELLKNKIAGRMQVHEEFIENKDDLEMIRRNAIEAEKNLNPIELSIY
;
A
#
# COMPACT_ATOMS: atom_id res chain seq x y z
N MET A 1 38.23 13.61 32.98
CA MET A 1 37.42 12.43 32.57
C MET A 1 35.94 12.53 32.97
N LYS A 2 35.55 13.18 34.07
CA LYS A 2 34.12 13.33 34.46
C LYS A 2 33.25 14.20 33.53
N LYS A 3 33.83 15.15 32.78
CA LYS A 3 33.08 15.98 31.82
C LYS A 3 32.72 15.27 30.50
N ILE A 4 33.46 14.21 30.12
CA ILE A 4 33.19 13.43 28.89
C ILE A 4 32.02 12.45 29.13
N ILE A 5 31.90 11.92 30.35
CA ILE A 5 30.81 11.00 30.73
C ILE A 5 29.45 11.72 30.75
N LEU A 6 29.40 13.02 31.04
CA LEU A 6 28.16 13.79 31.03
C LEU A 6 27.64 14.05 29.60
N LEU A 7 28.55 14.26 28.62
CA LEU A 7 28.17 14.43 27.22
C LEU A 7 27.69 13.12 26.57
N LEU A 8 28.25 11.98 26.97
CA LEU A 8 27.82 10.68 26.45
C LEU A 8 26.43 10.27 26.94
N ASN A 9 26.06 10.65 28.17
CA ASN A 9 24.71 10.41 28.70
C ASN A 9 23.65 11.35 28.11
N LEU A 10 24.03 12.55 27.62
CA LEU A 10 23.10 13.44 26.92
C LEU A 10 22.79 12.97 25.49
N LEU A 11 23.68 12.18 24.87
CA LEU A 11 23.50 11.64 23.53
C LEU A 11 22.63 10.38 23.48
N ILE A 12 22.50 9.66 24.60
CA ILE A 12 21.72 8.41 24.69
C ILE A 12 20.21 8.70 24.87
N VAL A 13 19.84 9.87 25.41
CA VAL A 13 18.43 10.22 25.66
C VAL A 13 17.72 10.73 24.41
N THR A 14 18.42 11.13 23.35
CA THR A 14 17.81 11.60 22.09
C THR A 14 17.48 10.47 21.10
N LEU A 15 17.83 9.21 21.40
CA LEU A 15 17.51 8.07 20.55
C LEU A 15 16.11 7.46 20.78
N PHE A 16 15.34 7.97 21.74
CA PHE A 16 14.00 7.43 22.09
C PHE A 16 12.80 8.14 21.43
N TYR A 17 13.01 9.06 20.48
CA TYR A 17 11.93 9.67 19.68
C TYR A 17 12.13 9.42 18.19
N CYS A 18 12.07 8.15 17.77
CA CYS A 18 11.82 7.83 16.36
C CYS A 18 10.56 6.97 16.20
N GLN A 19 9.47 7.36 16.88
CA GLN A 19 8.14 7.08 16.38
C GLN A 19 7.79 8.27 15.48
N LYS A 20 7.93 8.12 14.16
CA LYS A 20 7.49 9.16 13.21
C LYS A 20 5.97 9.20 13.21
N LYS A 21 5.42 9.87 14.22
CA LYS A 21 4.02 10.30 14.31
C LYS A 21 3.66 11.10 13.05
N PHE A 22 2.45 10.90 12.53
CA PHE A 22 1.96 11.60 11.35
C PHE A 22 0.75 12.45 11.69
N ASP A 23 0.90 13.77 11.65
CA ASP A 23 -0.19 14.70 11.95
C ASP A 23 -1.11 14.85 10.74
N VAL A 24 -2.22 14.13 10.78
CA VAL A 24 -3.25 14.13 9.74
C VAL A 24 -4.02 15.45 9.78
N VAL A 25 -4.30 16.01 8.61
CA VAL A 25 -5.16 17.19 8.43
C VAL A 25 -6.43 16.81 7.66
N PHE A 26 -6.31 15.92 6.68
CA PHE A 26 -7.41 15.40 5.88
C PHE A 26 -7.32 13.89 5.73
N GLU A 27 -8.47 13.25 5.54
CA GLU A 27 -8.58 11.83 5.19
C GLU A 27 -9.47 11.67 3.96
N ALA A 28 -9.05 10.80 3.04
CA ALA A 28 -9.89 10.29 1.98
C ALA A 28 -9.98 8.77 2.10
N ASP A 29 -11.17 8.21 1.94
CA ASP A 29 -11.35 6.76 1.91
C ASP A 29 -11.76 6.29 0.51
N TYR A 30 -11.16 5.19 0.08
CA TYR A 30 -11.34 4.61 -1.25
C TYR A 30 -11.85 3.19 -1.15
N LYS A 31 -12.75 2.83 -2.06
CA LYS A 31 -13.12 1.44 -2.35
C LYS A 31 -12.32 0.99 -3.56
N LEU A 32 -11.79 -0.23 -3.50
CA LEU A 32 -11.14 -0.89 -4.63
C LEU A 32 -11.95 -2.12 -5.03
N ASN A 33 -12.38 -2.18 -6.30
CA ASN A 33 -12.79 -3.42 -6.94
C ASN A 33 -11.60 -3.97 -7.74
N TYR A 34 -11.22 -5.23 -7.52
CA TYR A 34 -9.99 -5.77 -8.10
C TYR A 34 -10.06 -7.23 -8.53
N LYS A 35 -9.22 -7.59 -9.52
CA LYS A 35 -9.11 -8.93 -10.12
C LYS A 35 -7.67 -9.43 -10.04
N LEU A 36 -7.38 -10.38 -9.14
CA LEU A 36 -6.03 -10.95 -8.95
C LEU A 36 -5.67 -12.11 -9.87
N ASN A 37 -6.66 -12.72 -10.52
CA ASN A 37 -6.44 -13.87 -11.39
C ASN A 37 -6.88 -13.52 -12.82
N LYS A 38 -5.96 -13.58 -13.79
CA LYS A 38 -6.24 -13.24 -15.19
C LYS A 38 -7.08 -14.28 -15.93
N ALA A 39 -7.10 -15.52 -15.45
CA ALA A 39 -7.90 -16.61 -16.01
C ALA A 39 -9.34 -16.65 -15.46
N SER A 40 -9.66 -15.78 -14.48
CA SER A 40 -11.00 -15.67 -13.89
C SER A 40 -11.55 -14.26 -14.07
N ASN A 41 -12.89 -14.14 -14.14
CA ASN A 41 -13.59 -12.86 -14.10
C ASN A 41 -14.00 -12.45 -12.67
N TYR A 42 -13.66 -13.27 -11.67
CA TYR A 42 -14.00 -12.99 -10.27
C TYR A 42 -13.28 -11.74 -9.76
N LYS A 43 -14.06 -10.78 -9.26
CA LYS A 43 -13.57 -9.57 -8.62
C LYS A 43 -13.83 -9.61 -7.12
N LYS A 44 -12.88 -9.11 -6.35
CA LYS A 44 -12.99 -8.85 -4.90
C LYS A 44 -13.18 -7.36 -4.66
N THR A 45 -13.63 -7.00 -3.46
CA THR A 45 -13.72 -5.61 -3.00
C THR A 45 -12.95 -5.43 -1.70
N THR A 46 -12.25 -4.31 -1.57
CA THR A 46 -11.62 -3.89 -0.30
C THR A 46 -11.63 -2.36 -0.18
N THR A 47 -11.13 -1.83 0.93
CA THR A 47 -11.12 -0.39 1.22
C THR A 47 -9.75 0.11 1.69
N PHE A 48 -9.50 1.39 1.52
CA PHE A 48 -8.23 2.04 1.85
C PHE A 48 -8.48 3.41 2.49
N ALA A 49 -7.55 3.80 3.36
CA ALA A 49 -7.44 5.15 3.90
C ALA A 49 -6.24 5.86 3.25
N LEU A 50 -6.44 7.13 2.86
CA LEU A 50 -5.41 8.07 2.47
C LEU A 50 -5.33 9.16 3.54
N LEU A 51 -4.30 9.10 4.37
CA LEU A 51 -4.01 10.07 5.42
C LEU A 51 -3.17 11.20 4.84
N ILE A 52 -3.60 12.45 4.96
CA ILE A 52 -2.99 13.59 4.25
C ILE A 52 -2.57 14.66 5.25
N ASN A 53 -1.35 15.17 5.10
CA ASN A 53 -0.90 16.41 5.71
C ASN A 53 -0.40 17.39 4.63
N GLN A 54 0.31 18.46 5.02
CA GLN A 54 0.76 19.49 4.08
C GLN A 54 1.87 19.01 3.12
N ASP A 55 2.72 18.08 3.56
CA ASP A 55 3.96 17.74 2.87
C ASP A 55 3.97 16.29 2.32
N ALA A 56 3.10 15.44 2.87
CA ALA A 56 3.06 14.02 2.60
C ALA A 56 1.67 13.40 2.75
N SER A 57 1.55 12.16 2.27
CA SER A 57 0.42 11.29 2.56
C SER A 57 0.84 9.85 2.84
N PHE A 58 -0.03 9.10 3.51
CA PHE A 58 0.06 7.65 3.66
C PHE A 58 -1.19 6.98 3.12
N PHE A 59 -1.01 6.08 2.16
CA PHE A 59 -2.07 5.23 1.61
C PHE A 59 -1.94 3.81 2.15
N LYS A 60 -3.04 3.27 2.69
CA LYS A 60 -3.03 1.98 3.39
C LYS A 60 -4.37 1.28 3.32
N ASN A 61 -4.36 -0.04 3.17
CA ASN A 61 -5.57 -0.84 3.24
C ASN A 61 -6.23 -0.70 4.63
N MET A 62 -7.56 -0.60 4.70
CA MET A 62 -8.27 -0.32 5.95
C MET A 62 -8.09 -1.42 6.99
N ASN A 63 -8.06 -2.69 6.57
CA ASN A 63 -7.82 -3.81 7.49
C ASN A 63 -6.41 -3.73 8.10
N LYS A 64 -5.40 -3.43 7.27
CA LYS A 64 -4.04 -3.20 7.77
C LYS A 64 -3.97 -1.95 8.66
N TYR A 65 -4.68 -0.88 8.30
CA TYR A 65 -4.70 0.34 9.11
C TYR A 65 -5.25 0.06 10.51
N ILE A 66 -6.32 -0.74 10.61
CA ILE A 66 -6.89 -1.15 11.90
C ILE A 66 -5.92 -2.05 12.66
N ALA A 67 -5.37 -3.10 12.04
CA ALA A 67 -4.42 -4.01 12.68
C ALA A 67 -3.23 -3.26 13.29
N ASP A 68 -2.56 -2.42 12.49
CA ASP A 68 -1.41 -1.64 12.97
C ASP A 68 -1.82 -0.63 14.07
N SER A 69 -3.07 -0.15 14.07
CA SER A 69 -3.56 0.73 15.13
C SER A 69 -3.79 -0.02 16.45
N LEU A 70 -4.34 -1.23 16.39
CA LEU A 70 -4.52 -2.10 17.55
C LEU A 70 -3.18 -2.50 18.16
N GLU A 71 -2.18 -2.81 17.32
CA GLU A 71 -0.81 -3.11 17.76
C GLU A 71 -0.19 -1.92 18.51
N VAL A 72 -0.28 -0.71 17.93
CA VAL A 72 0.26 0.50 18.57
C VAL A 72 -0.39 0.80 19.92
N GLU A 73 -1.70 0.58 20.03
CA GLU A 73 -2.44 0.77 21.27
C GLU A 73 -2.34 -0.45 22.21
N LYS A 74 -1.55 -1.47 21.84
CA LYS A 74 -1.30 -2.70 22.62
C LYS A 74 -2.59 -3.43 23.01
N VAL A 75 -3.57 -3.42 22.11
CA VAL A 75 -4.81 -4.17 22.28
C VAL A 75 -4.53 -5.63 21.95
N ASP A 76 -4.78 -6.51 22.91
CA ASP A 76 -4.69 -7.95 22.67
C ASP A 76 -5.88 -8.40 21.80
N VAL A 77 -5.57 -8.98 20.65
CA VAL A 77 -6.56 -9.42 19.67
C VAL A 77 -6.53 -10.94 19.60
N PRO A 78 -7.61 -11.63 20.02
CA PRO A 78 -7.69 -13.08 19.90
C PRO A 78 -7.41 -13.57 18.47
N LEU A 79 -6.77 -14.73 18.32
CA LEU A 79 -6.35 -15.26 17.02
C LEU A 79 -7.51 -15.42 16.01
N ASN A 80 -8.71 -15.77 16.49
CA ASN A 80 -9.90 -15.87 15.64
C ASN A 80 -10.38 -14.50 15.12
N GLU A 81 -10.05 -13.41 15.82
CA GLU A 81 -10.38 -12.05 15.41
C GLU A 81 -9.30 -11.43 14.51
N SER A 82 -8.04 -11.83 14.68
CA SER A 82 -6.94 -11.30 13.86
C SER A 82 -7.11 -11.61 12.37
N MET A 83 -7.76 -12.75 12.06
CA MET A 83 -8.10 -13.15 10.68
C MET A 83 -8.98 -12.13 9.95
N LYS A 84 -9.76 -11.32 10.67
CA LYS A 84 -10.60 -10.25 10.07
C LYS A 84 -9.75 -9.16 9.40
N TYR A 85 -8.49 -9.01 9.82
CA TYR A 85 -7.59 -7.97 9.33
C TYR A 85 -6.63 -8.44 8.24
N VAL A 86 -6.75 -9.70 7.80
CA VAL A 86 -5.98 -10.21 6.66
C VAL A 86 -6.40 -9.45 5.40
N THR A 87 -5.42 -9.11 4.57
CA THR A 87 -5.63 -8.40 3.31
C THR A 87 -4.64 -8.85 2.24
N ASP A 88 -5.08 -8.79 0.99
CA ASP A 88 -4.25 -8.99 -0.20
C ASP A 88 -3.26 -7.83 -0.41
N PHE A 89 -3.50 -6.66 0.20
CA PHE A 89 -2.72 -5.43 0.05
C PHE A 89 -2.06 -5.04 1.38
N ARG A 90 -0.88 -5.60 1.64
CA ARG A 90 -0.12 -5.39 2.90
C ARG A 90 0.79 -4.18 2.87
N GLU A 91 0.98 -3.57 1.72
CA GLU A 91 1.83 -2.42 1.57
C GLU A 91 1.27 -1.17 2.26
N THR A 92 2.18 -0.37 2.81
CA THR A 92 1.92 1.01 3.22
C THR A 92 2.75 1.91 2.33
N ILE A 93 2.11 2.91 1.71
CA ILE A 93 2.72 3.78 0.72
C ILE A 93 2.74 5.21 1.27
N GLY A 94 3.93 5.68 1.64
CA GLY A 94 4.18 7.08 1.95
C GLY A 94 4.51 7.85 0.67
N THR A 95 3.88 9.00 0.46
CA THR A 95 4.11 9.84 -0.72
C THR A 95 4.55 11.24 -0.31
N THR A 96 5.60 11.75 -0.93
CA THR A 96 6.06 13.15 -0.87
C THR A 96 6.15 13.69 -2.29
N SER A 97 6.37 14.99 -2.47
CA SER A 97 6.56 15.57 -3.81
C SER A 97 7.71 14.92 -4.61
N ALA A 98 8.77 14.46 -3.94
CA ALA A 98 9.96 13.92 -4.59
C ALA A 98 10.01 12.38 -4.67
N LYS A 99 9.45 11.69 -3.67
CA LYS A 99 9.66 10.25 -3.48
C LYS A 99 8.42 9.52 -2.97
N LEU A 100 8.37 8.24 -3.31
CA LEU A 100 7.49 7.24 -2.73
C LEU A 100 8.30 6.37 -1.77
N TYR A 101 7.73 6.05 -0.61
CA TYR A 101 8.28 5.18 0.42
C TYR A 101 7.33 3.99 0.59
N ILE A 102 7.78 2.79 0.24
CA ILE A 102 6.94 1.60 0.31
C ILE A 102 7.48 0.71 1.41
N THR A 103 6.58 0.24 2.27
CA THR A 103 6.86 -0.82 3.24
C THR A 103 5.84 -1.93 3.11
N THR A 104 6.28 -3.18 3.21
CA THR A 104 5.40 -4.35 3.13
C THR A 104 5.93 -5.49 3.99
N GLU A 105 5.01 -6.24 4.61
CA GLU A 105 5.34 -7.40 5.43
C GLU A 105 5.31 -8.67 4.58
N ILE A 106 6.42 -9.40 4.57
CA ILE A 106 6.54 -10.70 3.93
C ILE A 106 7.06 -11.69 4.98
N ASN A 107 6.24 -12.69 5.31
CA ASN A 107 6.54 -13.70 6.33
C ASN A 107 7.00 -13.10 7.67
N TYR A 108 6.21 -12.17 8.21
CA TYR A 108 6.47 -11.50 9.49
C TYR A 108 7.74 -10.65 9.53
N ILE A 109 8.34 -10.38 8.37
CA ILE A 109 9.48 -9.48 8.23
C ILE A 109 9.03 -8.30 7.38
N ASP A 110 9.20 -7.09 7.91
CA ASP A 110 8.97 -5.86 7.17
C ASP A 110 10.15 -5.56 6.24
N TYR A 111 9.83 -5.26 4.98
CA TYR A 111 10.78 -4.81 3.97
C TYR A 111 10.39 -3.43 3.45
N SER A 112 11.38 -2.61 3.12
CA SER A 112 11.14 -1.27 2.60
C SER A 112 12.02 -0.94 1.39
N TYR A 113 11.52 -0.06 0.54
CA TYR A 113 12.24 0.51 -0.59
C TYR A 113 11.66 1.88 -0.97
N GLU A 114 12.40 2.64 -1.77
CA GLU A 114 12.01 3.95 -2.26
C GLU A 114 11.92 3.96 -3.78
N GLU A 115 11.00 4.76 -4.33
CA GLU A 115 10.91 5.03 -5.77
C GLU A 115 10.85 6.55 -6.02
N PRO A 116 11.40 7.04 -7.16
CA PRO A 116 11.17 8.42 -7.55
C PRO A 116 9.69 8.66 -7.81
N ASN A 117 9.20 9.82 -7.39
CA ASN A 117 7.83 10.21 -7.66
C ASN A 117 7.71 10.93 -9.03
N ASN A 118 7.54 10.15 -10.10
CA ASN A 118 7.48 10.67 -11.46
C ASN A 118 6.42 9.95 -12.32
N ILE A 119 5.20 10.46 -12.29
CA ILE A 119 4.12 10.02 -13.19
C ILE A 119 3.90 11.10 -14.24
N ASN A 120 3.99 10.70 -15.51
CA ASN A 120 3.70 11.59 -16.63
C ASN A 120 2.23 11.48 -17.01
N TRP A 121 1.44 12.48 -16.62
CA TRP A 121 0.01 12.53 -16.88
C TRP A 121 -0.31 13.29 -18.17
N LYS A 122 -1.22 12.72 -18.98
CA LYS A 122 -1.86 13.41 -20.10
C LYS A 122 -3.24 13.88 -19.66
N VAL A 123 -3.33 15.13 -19.22
CA VAL A 123 -4.59 15.77 -18.82
C VAL A 123 -5.49 15.95 -20.05
N LYS A 124 -6.78 15.66 -19.90
CA LYS A 124 -7.78 15.74 -20.98
C LYS A 124 -8.84 16.79 -20.66
N ASN A 125 -9.46 17.35 -21.68
CA ASN A 125 -10.57 18.29 -21.54
C ASN A 125 -11.92 17.55 -21.39
N GLU A 126 -11.97 16.60 -20.47
CA GLU A 126 -13.16 15.81 -20.15
C GLU A 126 -13.43 15.98 -18.65
N PHE A 127 -14.69 16.20 -18.29
CA PHE A 127 -15.10 16.48 -16.91
C PHE A 127 -16.27 15.60 -16.50
N LYS A 128 -16.31 15.23 -15.21
CA LYS A 128 -17.47 14.61 -14.57
C LYS A 128 -17.54 15.01 -13.10
N THR A 129 -18.65 14.73 -12.44
CA THR A 129 -18.83 15.03 -11.02
C THR A 129 -18.66 13.77 -10.18
N ILE A 130 -17.79 13.80 -9.16
CA ILE A 130 -17.60 12.70 -8.20
C ILE A 130 -17.68 13.30 -6.79
N LEU A 131 -18.52 12.75 -5.91
CA LEU A 131 -18.77 13.27 -4.56
C LEU A 131 -19.09 14.79 -4.53
N GLY A 132 -19.76 15.31 -5.57
CA GLY A 132 -20.07 16.74 -5.69
C GLY A 132 -18.93 17.62 -6.20
N PHE A 133 -17.72 17.08 -6.38
CA PHE A 133 -16.58 17.81 -6.92
C PHE A 133 -16.51 17.72 -8.44
N LYS A 134 -16.19 18.83 -9.11
CA LYS A 134 -15.88 18.82 -10.54
C LYS A 134 -14.52 18.16 -10.72
N CYS A 135 -14.50 17.06 -11.44
CA CYS A 135 -13.30 16.26 -11.69
C CYS A 135 -12.92 16.30 -13.16
N GLN A 136 -11.62 16.44 -13.44
CA GLN A 136 -11.03 16.41 -14.76
C GLN A 136 -10.34 15.06 -14.99
N LYS A 137 -10.39 14.57 -16.23
CA LYS A 137 -9.74 13.33 -16.63
C LYS A 137 -8.25 13.53 -16.90
N ALA A 138 -7.45 12.53 -16.53
CA ALA A 138 -6.06 12.38 -16.94
C ALA A 138 -5.75 10.91 -17.25
N GLU A 139 -4.79 10.68 -18.14
CA GLU A 139 -4.40 9.33 -18.56
C GLU A 139 -2.88 9.16 -18.42
N THR A 140 -2.42 7.95 -18.09
CA THR A 140 -1.00 7.61 -18.09
C THR A 140 -0.78 6.13 -18.39
N THR A 141 0.42 5.77 -18.84
CA THR A 141 0.86 4.37 -18.93
C THR A 141 1.99 4.17 -17.94
N LYS A 142 1.73 3.42 -16.87
CA LYS A 142 2.67 3.16 -15.78
C LYS A 142 2.44 1.74 -15.25
N TYR A 143 3.52 1.11 -14.79
CA TYR A 143 3.49 -0.23 -14.22
C TYR A 143 2.93 -1.31 -15.18
N GLY A 144 3.14 -1.14 -16.49
CA GLY A 144 2.65 -2.05 -17.52
C GLY A 144 1.14 -1.98 -17.80
N ARG A 145 0.45 -0.97 -17.28
CA ARG A 145 -0.99 -0.74 -17.51
C ARG A 145 -1.24 0.69 -18.00
N THR A 146 -2.34 0.86 -18.74
CA THR A 146 -2.88 2.18 -19.05
C THR A 146 -3.95 2.52 -18.02
N TRP A 147 -3.79 3.67 -17.37
CA TRP A 147 -4.64 4.15 -16.28
C TRP A 147 -5.39 5.40 -16.71
N THR A 148 -6.65 5.47 -16.31
CA THR A 148 -7.44 6.69 -16.31
C THR A 148 -7.65 7.15 -14.88
N ALA A 149 -7.35 8.41 -14.61
CA ALA A 149 -7.61 9.08 -13.35
C ALA A 149 -8.63 10.20 -13.54
N TRP A 150 -9.50 10.38 -12.57
CA TRP A 150 -10.31 11.59 -12.41
C TRP A 150 -9.81 12.33 -11.17
N PHE A 151 -9.52 13.61 -11.29
CA PHE A 151 -8.98 14.43 -10.21
C PHE A 151 -9.71 15.76 -10.06
N THR A 152 -9.74 16.33 -8.86
CA THR A 152 -10.37 17.64 -8.61
C THR A 152 -9.38 18.66 -8.07
N THR A 153 -9.37 19.86 -8.66
CA THR A 153 -8.58 21.02 -8.19
C THR A 153 -9.16 21.65 -6.93
N ASP A 154 -10.42 21.36 -6.59
CA ASP A 154 -11.11 21.90 -5.40
C ASP A 154 -10.44 21.41 -4.10
N ILE A 155 -9.76 20.26 -4.17
CA ILE A 155 -8.93 19.71 -3.09
C ILE A 155 -7.48 19.74 -3.59
N PRO A 156 -6.69 20.78 -3.29
CA PRO A 156 -5.38 21.01 -3.89
C PRO A 156 -4.25 20.13 -3.29
N PHE A 157 -4.58 18.89 -2.91
CA PHE A 157 -3.61 17.88 -2.48
C PHE A 157 -3.34 16.92 -3.64
N GLN A 158 -2.11 16.88 -4.13
CA GLN A 158 -1.71 16.12 -5.31
C GLN A 158 -1.53 14.62 -5.04
N TYR A 159 -2.40 14.02 -4.23
CA TYR A 159 -2.33 12.63 -3.78
C TYR A 159 -3.45 11.79 -4.38
N GLY A 160 -3.36 10.48 -4.21
CA GLY A 160 -4.32 9.54 -4.76
C GLY A 160 -4.11 8.11 -4.27
N PRO A 161 -4.88 7.16 -4.80
CA PRO A 161 -4.78 5.77 -4.43
C PRO A 161 -3.48 5.13 -4.93
N TYR A 162 -2.99 4.16 -4.16
CA TYR A 162 -1.77 3.42 -4.43
C TYR A 162 -0.56 4.36 -4.54
N LYS A 163 0.17 4.30 -5.66
CA LYS A 163 1.33 5.12 -5.98
C LYS A 163 0.98 6.30 -6.89
N PHE A 164 -0.30 6.46 -7.28
CA PHE A 164 -0.74 7.47 -8.23
C PHE A 164 -0.97 8.81 -7.56
N ASN A 165 -0.25 9.82 -8.03
CA ASN A 165 -0.21 11.16 -7.46
C ASN A 165 0.34 12.15 -8.52
N GLY A 166 0.49 13.43 -8.16
CA GLY A 166 1.16 14.45 -9.00
C GLY A 166 0.26 15.14 -10.03
N LEU A 167 -1.05 14.91 -9.98
CA LEU A 167 -2.04 15.76 -10.65
C LEU A 167 -2.29 17.02 -9.82
N PRO A 168 -2.73 18.15 -10.42
CA PRO A 168 -2.97 19.40 -9.68
C PRO A 168 -4.27 19.33 -8.87
N GLY A 169 -4.38 18.35 -7.98
CA GLY A 169 -5.57 18.06 -7.20
C GLY A 169 -5.65 16.59 -6.76
N LEU A 170 -6.62 16.29 -5.91
CA LEU A 170 -6.83 14.95 -5.38
C LEU A 170 -7.40 14.03 -6.45
N ILE A 171 -6.82 12.84 -6.63
CA ILE A 171 -7.38 11.80 -7.49
C ILE A 171 -8.61 11.19 -6.80
N THR A 172 -9.79 11.38 -7.36
CA THR A 172 -11.07 10.90 -6.82
C THR A 172 -11.44 9.51 -7.37
N GLU A 173 -10.97 9.17 -8.56
CA GLU A 173 -11.20 7.85 -9.17
C GLU A 173 -10.00 7.45 -10.01
N LEU A 174 -9.64 6.17 -10.01
CA LEU A 174 -8.51 5.64 -10.76
C LEU A 174 -8.82 4.21 -11.19
N TYR A 175 -8.73 3.93 -12.48
CA TYR A 175 -8.92 2.58 -13.00
C TYR A 175 -8.01 2.27 -14.18
N ASP A 176 -7.65 1.00 -14.33
CA ASP A 176 -6.90 0.54 -15.49
C ASP A 176 -7.84 0.26 -16.68
N SER A 177 -7.30 0.21 -17.89
CA SER A 177 -8.09 0.06 -19.13
C SER A 177 -8.89 -1.23 -19.22
N LYS A 178 -8.56 -2.25 -18.41
CA LYS A 178 -9.29 -3.53 -18.32
C LYS A 178 -10.32 -3.56 -17.18
N ASP A 179 -10.39 -2.49 -16.38
CA ASP A 179 -11.18 -2.45 -15.15
C ASP A 179 -10.83 -3.63 -14.20
N ASP A 180 -9.58 -4.09 -14.26
CA ASP A 180 -9.05 -5.11 -13.35
C ASP A 180 -8.80 -4.52 -11.96
N TYR A 181 -8.55 -3.21 -11.89
CA TYR A 181 -8.36 -2.44 -10.67
C TYR A 181 -9.08 -1.12 -10.81
N HIS A 182 -10.08 -0.89 -9.95
CA HIS A 182 -10.89 0.33 -9.96
C HIS A 182 -11.02 0.89 -8.56
N TYR A 183 -10.35 2.01 -8.30
CA TYR A 183 -10.45 2.79 -7.09
C TYR A 183 -11.49 3.91 -7.25
N THR A 184 -12.39 4.02 -6.27
CA THR A 184 -13.38 5.11 -6.21
C THR A 184 -13.37 5.71 -4.80
N ILE A 185 -13.20 7.02 -4.70
CA ILE A 185 -13.37 7.74 -3.43
C ILE A 185 -14.83 7.65 -2.97
N TYR A 186 -15.04 7.39 -1.68
CA TYR A 186 -16.39 7.39 -1.09
C TYR A 186 -16.51 8.29 0.13
N SER A 187 -15.40 8.80 0.66
CA SER A 187 -15.39 9.73 1.79
C SER A 187 -14.21 10.68 1.68
N PHE A 188 -14.43 11.96 1.96
CA PHE A 188 -13.40 12.97 2.14
C PHE A 188 -13.76 13.85 3.33
N ARG A 189 -12.85 14.01 4.29
CA ARG A 189 -13.11 14.75 5.52
C ARG A 189 -11.87 15.48 6.02
N LYS A 190 -12.11 16.66 6.61
CA LYS A 190 -11.10 17.34 7.44
C LYS A 190 -11.07 16.67 8.80
N ARG A 191 -9.91 16.14 9.20
CA ARG A 191 -9.74 15.46 10.49
C ARG A 191 -8.33 15.71 10.99
N LYS A 192 -8.22 16.45 12.09
CA LYS A 192 -6.94 16.79 12.71
C LYS A 192 -6.64 15.87 13.86
N TYR A 193 -5.61 15.03 13.74
CA TYR A 193 -5.13 14.17 14.81
C TYR A 193 -3.75 13.61 14.47
N THR A 194 -3.05 13.13 15.49
CA THR A 194 -1.77 12.44 15.31
C THR A 194 -1.99 10.95 15.11
N CYS A 195 -1.73 10.46 13.90
CA CYS A 195 -1.76 9.04 13.58
C CYS A 195 -0.41 8.39 13.91
N LYS A 196 -0.41 7.50 14.91
CA LYS A 196 0.79 6.75 15.32
C LYS A 196 1.05 5.53 14.42
N SER A 197 0.01 4.99 13.78
CA SER A 197 0.05 3.79 12.93
C SER A 197 0.16 4.11 11.43
N ALA A 198 0.37 5.37 11.06
CA ALA A 198 0.54 5.80 9.67
C ALA A 198 1.72 5.08 9.00
N ASN A 199 2.82 4.90 9.74
CA ASN A 199 3.95 4.06 9.36
C ASN A 199 4.56 3.37 10.58
N ILE A 200 4.17 2.11 10.83
CA ILE A 200 4.60 1.33 12.01
C ILE A 200 5.95 0.63 11.80
N ALA A 201 6.30 0.35 10.55
CA ALA A 201 7.45 -0.47 10.18
C ALA A 201 8.76 0.33 10.22
N THR A 202 9.07 0.92 11.38
CA THR A 202 10.23 1.80 11.60
C THR A 202 11.56 1.07 11.45
N ASN A 203 11.57 -0.25 11.59
CA ASN A 203 12.75 -1.12 11.50
C ASN A 203 12.74 -2.02 10.24
N ALA A 204 11.96 -1.66 9.22
CA ALA A 204 11.87 -2.44 7.99
C ALA A 204 13.24 -2.63 7.33
N LYS A 205 13.54 -3.86 6.90
CA LYS A 205 14.76 -4.19 6.17
C LYS A 205 14.74 -3.50 4.81
N LYS A 206 15.64 -2.51 4.63
CA LYS A 206 15.82 -1.84 3.34
C LYS A 206 16.33 -2.82 2.28
N THR A 207 15.71 -2.82 1.12
CA THR A 207 16.10 -3.66 -0.02
C THR A 207 15.62 -3.03 -1.34
N THR A 208 15.75 -3.75 -2.45
CA THR A 208 15.27 -3.29 -3.75
C THR A 208 13.85 -3.75 -4.04
N LYS A 209 13.18 -3.03 -4.94
CA LYS A 209 11.85 -3.37 -5.43
C LYS A 209 11.81 -4.78 -6.02
N GLU A 210 12.83 -5.12 -6.82
CA GLU A 210 12.99 -6.41 -7.48
C GLU A 210 13.10 -7.54 -6.45
N LYS A 211 13.85 -7.34 -5.37
CA LYS A 211 13.99 -8.35 -4.32
C LYS A 211 12.68 -8.60 -3.58
N ILE A 212 11.93 -7.54 -3.28
CA ILE A 212 10.58 -7.66 -2.68
C ILE A 212 9.65 -8.45 -3.60
N TRP A 213 9.68 -8.19 -4.91
CA TRP A 213 8.87 -8.94 -5.87
C TRP A 213 9.27 -10.41 -5.98
N GLU A 214 10.57 -10.72 -5.97
CA GLU A 214 11.05 -12.10 -5.90
C GLU A 214 10.51 -12.84 -4.67
N LEU A 215 10.56 -12.18 -3.50
CA LEU A 215 10.00 -12.73 -2.26
C LEU A 215 8.48 -12.94 -2.37
N LEU A 216 7.73 -11.99 -2.91
CA LEU A 216 6.28 -12.14 -3.12
C LEU A 216 5.96 -13.29 -4.09
N LYS A 217 6.70 -13.42 -5.20
CA LYS A 217 6.56 -14.55 -6.13
C LYS A 217 6.82 -15.88 -5.43
N ASN A 218 7.90 -15.98 -4.65
CA ASN A 218 8.20 -17.17 -3.86
C ASN A 218 7.10 -17.49 -2.84
N LYS A 219 6.44 -16.47 -2.28
CA LYS A 219 5.31 -16.65 -1.35
C LYS A 219 4.12 -17.28 -2.05
N ILE A 220 3.75 -16.71 -3.19
CA ILE A 220 2.60 -17.13 -4.00
C ILE A 220 2.81 -18.53 -4.56
N ALA A 221 4.04 -18.82 -5.01
CA ALA A 221 4.46 -20.14 -5.46
C ALA A 221 4.63 -21.16 -4.32
N GLY A 222 4.25 -20.83 -3.09
CA GLY A 222 4.38 -21.70 -1.92
C GLY A 222 5.81 -21.88 -1.41
N ARG A 223 6.85 -21.55 -2.20
CA ARG A 223 8.28 -21.78 -1.94
C ARG A 223 8.82 -21.28 -0.58
N MET A 224 8.08 -20.44 0.14
CA MET A 224 8.48 -19.96 1.47
C MET A 224 7.76 -20.59 2.67
N GLN A 225 6.69 -21.38 2.45
CA GLN A 225 5.89 -21.97 3.52
C GLN A 225 5.66 -23.48 3.38
N VAL A 226 6.02 -24.09 2.24
CA VAL A 226 5.81 -25.53 2.11
C VAL A 226 6.86 -26.25 2.95
N HIS A 227 6.43 -26.75 4.10
CA HIS A 227 7.12 -27.83 4.80
C HIS A 227 6.86 -29.13 4.06
N GLU A 228 7.40 -29.24 2.84
CA GLU A 228 7.23 -30.42 1.98
C GLU A 228 7.65 -31.70 2.73
N GLU A 229 8.58 -31.56 3.67
CA GLU A 229 9.04 -32.63 4.56
C GLU A 229 7.94 -33.27 5.44
N PHE A 230 6.83 -32.57 5.71
CA PHE A 230 5.71 -33.10 6.49
C PHE A 230 4.55 -33.62 5.64
N ILE A 231 4.65 -33.52 4.31
CA ILE A 231 3.61 -34.02 3.39
C ILE A 231 3.99 -35.43 2.96
N GLU A 232 3.41 -36.43 3.64
CA GLU A 232 3.72 -37.84 3.37
C GLU A 232 3.19 -38.31 1.99
N ASN A 233 2.06 -37.77 1.56
CA ASN A 233 1.44 -38.14 0.29
C ASN A 233 2.05 -37.36 -0.89
N LYS A 234 2.70 -38.09 -1.81
CA LYS A 234 3.34 -37.53 -3.01
C LYS A 234 2.34 -36.87 -3.96
N ASP A 235 1.14 -37.42 -4.11
CA ASP A 235 0.13 -36.88 -5.02
C ASP A 235 -0.38 -35.52 -4.53
N ASP A 236 -0.56 -35.38 -3.21
CA ASP A 236 -0.94 -34.11 -2.58
C ASP A 236 0.15 -33.05 -2.75
N LEU A 237 1.42 -33.44 -2.57
CA LEU A 237 2.56 -32.56 -2.79
C LEU A 237 2.64 -32.07 -4.24
N GLU A 238 2.47 -32.98 -5.21
CA GLU A 238 2.44 -32.63 -6.64
C GLU A 238 1.26 -31.71 -6.99
N MET A 239 0.08 -31.98 -6.42
CA MET A 239 -1.10 -31.13 -6.59
C MET A 239 -0.85 -29.72 -6.04
N ILE A 240 -0.30 -29.58 -4.83
CA ILE A 240 0.03 -28.28 -4.22
C ILE A 240 1.02 -27.52 -5.10
N ARG A 241 2.09 -28.18 -5.57
CA ARG A 241 3.08 -27.57 -6.46
C ARG A 241 2.45 -27.11 -7.78
N ARG A 242 1.59 -27.93 -8.38
CA ARG A 242 0.86 -27.58 -9.62
C ARG A 242 -0.03 -26.36 -9.42
N ASN A 243 -0.81 -26.35 -8.35
CA ASN A 243 -1.70 -25.23 -8.01
C ASN A 243 -0.91 -23.94 -7.76
N ALA A 244 0.25 -24.03 -7.11
CA ALA A 244 1.12 -22.90 -6.85
C ALA A 244 1.72 -22.32 -8.15
N ILE A 245 2.17 -23.17 -9.07
CA ILE A 245 2.65 -22.77 -10.41
C ILE A 245 1.52 -22.11 -11.21
N GLU A 246 0.32 -22.68 -11.16
CA GLU A 246 -0.84 -22.11 -11.84
C GLU A 246 -1.25 -20.75 -11.24
N ALA A 247 -1.22 -20.61 -9.92
CA ALA A 247 -1.47 -19.34 -9.24
C ALA A 247 -0.43 -18.27 -9.61
N GLU A 248 0.86 -18.62 -9.65
CA GLU A 248 1.94 -17.72 -10.10
C GLU A 248 1.72 -17.31 -11.57
N LYS A 249 1.44 -18.28 -12.45
CA LYS A 249 1.19 -18.03 -13.88
C LYS A 249 0.00 -17.13 -14.11
N ASN A 250 -1.07 -17.28 -13.34
CA ASN A 250 -2.34 -16.58 -13.52
C ASN A 250 -2.46 -15.30 -12.68
N LEU A 251 -1.44 -14.93 -11.90
CA LEU A 251 -1.45 -13.71 -11.12
C LEU A 251 -1.61 -12.47 -12.02
N ASN A 252 -2.45 -11.55 -11.58
CA ASN A 252 -2.72 -10.28 -12.23
C ASN A 252 -2.42 -9.13 -11.26
N PRO A 253 -1.16 -8.82 -10.94
CA PRO A 253 -0.79 -7.78 -9.97
C PRO A 253 -1.07 -6.37 -10.52
N ILE A 254 -1.16 -5.36 -9.64
CA ILE A 254 -1.28 -3.94 -10.04
C ILE A 254 -0.11 -3.56 -10.98
N GLU A 255 1.11 -3.96 -10.61
CA GLU A 255 2.30 -3.69 -11.40
C GLU A 255 2.71 -4.89 -12.27
N LEU A 256 2.43 -4.81 -13.57
CA LEU A 256 2.76 -5.83 -14.55
C LEU A 256 4.20 -5.75 -15.05
N SER A 257 4.85 -4.58 -15.00
CA SER A 257 6.19 -4.36 -15.57
C SER A 257 7.34 -5.07 -14.83
N ILE A 258 7.03 -5.83 -13.78
CA ILE A 258 7.99 -6.59 -12.97
C ILE A 258 7.75 -8.10 -13.14
N TYR A 259 6.77 -8.46 -13.97
CA TYR A 259 6.44 -9.81 -14.40
C TYR A 259 7.01 -10.12 -15.78
#